data_AF-A0A820R9R0-F1
#
_entry.id   AF-A0A820R9R0-F1
#
_cell.length_a   1.000
_cell.length_b   1.000
_cell.length_c   1.000
_cell.angle_alpha   90.00
_cell.angle_beta   90.00
_cell.angle_gamma   90.00
#
_symmetry.space_group_name_H-M   'P 1'
#
loop_
_entity.id
_entity.type
_entity.pdbx_description
1 polymer ?
#
loop_
_entity_poly.entity_id
_entity_poly.type
_entity_poly.pdbx_seq_one_letter_code
_entity_poly.pdbx_strand_id
1 'polypeptide(L)' 'MRKEIFNWFITIISLHHIHGHGRMEDPPARNAAWRYGFNVPANYDDVGLNCGGLSIQKANDGKCGICGDSYVGPRA' A
#
# COMPACT_ATOMS: atom_id res chain seq x y z
N MET A 1 41.54 6.22 -9.96
CA MET A 1 40.88 6.85 -8.78
C MET A 1 39.52 7.48 -9.07
N ARG A 2 39.39 8.47 -9.97
CA ARG A 2 38.09 9.17 -10.19
C ARG A 2 36.95 8.27 -10.74
N LYS A 3 37.26 7.30 -11.61
CA LYS A 3 36.27 6.37 -12.19
C LYS A 3 35.76 5.34 -11.18
N GLU A 4 36.67 4.82 -10.33
CA GLU A 4 36.33 3.88 -9.27
C GLU A 4 35.37 4.50 -8.25
N ILE A 5 35.65 5.73 -7.81
CA ILE A 5 34.79 6.47 -6.88
C ILE A 5 33.41 6.73 -7.49
N PHE A 6 33.37 7.11 -8.78
CA PHE A 6 32.12 7.32 -9.52
C PHE A 6 31.30 6.02 -9.66
N ASN A 7 31.98 4.89 -9.93
CA ASN A 7 31.33 3.58 -10.03
C ASN A 7 30.75 3.12 -8.69
N TRP A 8 31.48 3.33 -7.59
CA TRP A 8 30.99 3.07 -6.25
C TRP A 8 29.76 3.93 -5.91
N PHE A 9 29.76 5.19 -6.32
CA PHE A 9 28.60 6.08 -6.16
C PHE A 9 27.36 5.57 -6.89
N ILE A 10 27.51 5.13 -8.15
CA ILE A 10 26.40 4.56 -8.94
C ILE A 10 25.87 3.26 -8.31
N THR A 11 26.77 2.39 -7.82
CA THR A 11 26.38 1.14 -7.17
C THR A 11 25.58 1.37 -5.89
N ILE A 12 25.95 2.35 -5.06
CA ILE A 12 25.23 2.70 -3.83
C ILE A 12 23.83 3.26 -4.14
N ILE A 13 23.69 4.09 -5.18
CA ILE A 13 22.40 4.66 -5.61
C ILE A 13 21.47 3.57 -6.16
N SER A 14 22.02 2.54 -6.79
CA SER A 14 21.23 1.49 -7.45
C SER A 14 20.56 0.48 -6.49
N LEU A 15 20.77 0.58 -5.17
CA LEU A 15 20.30 -0.41 -4.18
C LEU A 15 19.00 -0.05 -3.44
N HIS A 16 18.30 1.04 -3.78
CA HIS A 16 17.09 1.44 -3.04
C HIS A 16 15.81 1.00 -3.75
N HIS A 17 15.27 -0.16 -3.36
CA HIS A 17 13.92 -0.59 -3.72
C HIS A 17 12.98 -0.44 -2.52
N ILE A 18 12.04 0.49 -2.59
CA ILE A 18 11.04 0.74 -1.54
C ILE A 18 9.71 0.13 -1.98
N HIS A 19 9.08 -0.67 -1.11
CA HIS A 19 7.69 -1.09 -1.29
C HIS A 19 6.80 -0.27 -0.37
N GLY A 20 6.17 0.76 -0.93
CA GLY A 20 5.29 1.66 -0.20
C GLY A 20 3.85 1.17 -0.22
N HIS A 21 3.17 1.33 0.91
CA HIS A 21 1.72 1.23 1.04
C HIS A 21 1.12 2.63 1.24
N GLY A 22 -0.14 2.82 0.83
CA GLY A 22 -0.77 4.13 0.84
C GLY A 22 -2.27 4.04 1.05
N ARG A 23 -2.85 5.18 1.48
CA ARG A 23 -4.28 5.37 1.69
C ARG A 23 -4.69 6.77 1.25
N MET A 24 -5.99 6.99 1.09
CA MET A 24 -6.54 8.31 0.80
C MET A 24 -6.73 9.08 2.11
N GLU A 25 -6.03 10.21 2.24
CA GLU A 25 -5.99 11.03 3.46
C GLU A 25 -6.97 12.21 3.41
N ASP A 26 -7.23 12.79 2.23
CA ASP A 26 -8.13 13.93 2.06
C ASP A 26 -9.05 13.74 0.83
N PRO A 27 -10.38 13.56 1.03
CA PRO A 27 -11.00 13.32 2.32
C PRO A 27 -10.52 11.98 2.93
N PRO A 28 -10.51 11.84 4.27
CA PRO A 28 -10.02 10.61 4.89
C PRO A 28 -10.89 9.43 4.47
N ALA A 29 -10.26 8.40 3.89
CA ALA A 29 -10.98 7.18 3.51
C ALA A 29 -11.58 6.48 4.74
N ARG A 30 -12.61 5.66 4.52
CA ARG A 30 -13.35 4.95 5.59
C ARG A 30 -12.43 4.18 6.54
N ASN A 31 -11.41 3.51 5.99
CA ASN A 31 -10.41 2.76 6.73
C ASN A 31 -9.45 3.65 7.55
N ALA A 32 -9.26 4.91 7.16
CA ALA A 32 -8.36 5.87 7.81
C ALA A 32 -9.10 6.85 8.74
N ALA A 33 -10.43 6.97 8.62
CA ALA A 33 -11.23 8.00 9.28
C ALA A 33 -11.08 8.02 10.81
N TRP A 34 -10.84 6.87 11.45
CA TRP A 34 -10.57 6.80 12.89
C TRP A 34 -9.36 7.65 13.31
N ARG A 35 -8.35 7.81 12.44
CA ARG A 35 -7.18 8.68 12.69
C ARG A 35 -7.53 10.16 12.74
N TYR A 36 -8.67 10.54 12.19
CA TYR A 36 -9.17 11.91 12.09
C TYR A 36 -10.30 12.20 13.09
N GLY A 37 -10.48 11.34 14.10
CA GLY A 37 -11.45 11.57 15.18
C GLY A 37 -12.88 11.14 14.89
N PHE A 38 -13.13 10.47 13.76
CA PHE A 38 -14.44 9.88 13.48
C PHE A 38 -14.70 8.69 14.42
N ASN A 39 -15.95 8.56 14.89
CA ASN A 39 -16.37 7.43 15.73
C ASN A 39 -16.63 6.17 14.89
N VAL A 40 -15.56 5.56 14.40
CA VAL A 40 -15.57 4.30 13.64
C VAL A 40 -14.50 3.35 14.22
N PRO A 41 -14.63 2.02 14.05
CA PRO A 41 -13.61 1.08 14.49
C PRO A 41 -12.24 1.42 13.90
N ALA A 42 -11.20 1.31 14.72
CA ALA A 42 -9.84 1.57 14.27
C ALA A 42 -9.34 0.43 13.37
N ASN A 43 -8.94 0.77 12.14
CA ASN A 43 -8.19 -0.12 11.26
C ASN A 43 -6.71 0.31 11.25
N TYR A 44 -5.86 -0.42 11.97
CA TYR A 44 -4.43 -0.10 12.02
C TYR A 44 -3.66 -0.48 10.73
N ASP A 45 -4.26 -1.30 9.86
CA ASP A 45 -3.77 -1.66 8.54
C ASP A 45 -4.47 -0.84 7.43
N ASP A 46 -4.74 0.43 7.72
CA ASP A 46 -5.47 1.34 6.82
C ASP A 46 -4.68 1.74 5.56
N VAL A 47 -3.42 1.33 5.43
CA VAL A 47 -2.65 1.44 4.17
C VAL A 47 -2.61 0.11 3.39
N GLY A 48 -3.15 -0.97 3.97
CA GLY A 48 -3.06 -2.34 3.47
C GLY A 48 -4.23 -2.81 2.59
N LEU A 49 -5.17 -1.93 2.23
CA LEU A 49 -6.31 -2.28 1.37
C LEU A 49 -5.88 -2.49 -0.11
N ASN A 50 -5.29 -3.64 -0.38
CA ASN A 50 -4.65 -4.02 -1.65
C ASN A 50 -5.41 -5.15 -2.39
N CYS A 51 -6.75 -5.11 -2.37
CA CYS A 51 -7.64 -6.10 -2.95
C CYS A 51 -7.49 -7.51 -2.37
N GLY A 52 -7.02 -7.62 -1.11
CA GLY A 52 -6.68 -8.89 -0.46
C GLY A 52 -5.33 -9.48 -0.90
N GLY A 53 -4.52 -8.72 -1.62
CA GLY A 53 -3.20 -9.13 -2.12
C GLY A 53 -3.23 -9.68 -3.55
N LEU A 54 -2.09 -9.59 -4.24
CA LEU A 54 -1.97 -9.92 -5.66
C LEU A 54 -2.45 -11.34 -6.01
N SER A 55 -2.13 -12.33 -5.16
CA SER A 55 -2.56 -13.72 -5.39
C SER A 55 -4.08 -13.86 -5.32
N ILE A 56 -4.74 -13.18 -4.38
CA ILE A 56 -6.19 -13.19 -4.22
C ILE A 56 -6.85 -12.41 -5.37
N GLN A 57 -6.32 -11.26 -5.74
CA GLN A 57 -6.84 -10.49 -6.87
C GLN A 57 -6.76 -11.29 -8.18
N LYS A 58 -5.63 -11.98 -8.44
CA LYS A 58 -5.48 -12.86 -9.61
C LYS A 58 -6.46 -14.02 -9.59
N ALA A 59 -6.69 -14.64 -8.44
CA ALA A 59 -7.68 -15.71 -8.28
C ALA A 59 -9.13 -15.23 -8.50
N ASN A 60 -9.37 -13.92 -8.42
CA ASN A 60 -10.68 -13.28 -8.62
C ASN A 60 -10.80 -12.56 -9.97
N ASP A 61 -10.13 -13.04 -11.02
CA ASP A 61 -10.16 -12.44 -12.37
C ASP A 61 -9.74 -10.96 -12.40
N GLY A 62 -8.83 -10.56 -11.52
CA GLY A 62 -8.39 -9.16 -11.39
C GLY A 62 -9.36 -8.26 -10.62
N LYS A 63 -10.51 -8.78 -10.18
CA LYS A 63 -11.54 -8.00 -9.49
C LYS A 63 -11.07 -7.58 -8.09
N CYS A 64 -11.60 -6.45 -7.64
CA CYS A 64 -11.31 -5.84 -6.35
C CYS A 64 -12.61 -5.35 -5.70
N GLY A 65 -12.64 -5.29 -4.36
CA GLY A 65 -13.71 -4.59 -3.66
C GLY A 65 -13.68 -3.09 -3.95
N ILE A 66 -14.85 -2.44 -3.98
CA ILE A 66 -14.96 -1.01 -4.30
C ILE A 66 -14.19 -0.10 -3.33
N CYS A 67 -13.86 -0.59 -2.13
CA CYS A 67 -13.09 0.12 -1.11
C CYS A 67 -11.63 -0.34 -1.00
N GLY A 68 -11.16 -1.26 -1.85
CA GLY A 68 -9.82 -1.85 -1.74
C GLY A 68 -9.73 -3.15 -0.93
N ASP A 69 -10.84 -3.63 -0.35
CA ASP A 69 -10.92 -4.98 0.22
C ASP A 69 -10.80 -6.06 -0.86
N SER A 70 -10.64 -7.32 -0.44
CA SER A 70 -10.80 -8.44 -1.34
C SER A 70 -12.17 -8.42 -2.05
N TYR A 71 -12.20 -8.84 -3.31
CA TYR A 71 -13.45 -9.01 -4.04
C TYR A 71 -14.38 -10.03 -3.36
N VAL A 72 -13.79 -10.99 -2.64
CA VAL A 72 -14.48 -12.03 -1.89
C VAL A 72 -14.21 -11.88 -0.40
N GLY A 73 -15.25 -12.07 0.42
CA GLY A 73 -15.12 -12.08 1.88
C GLY A 73 -15.52 -10.77 2.58
N PRO A 74 -15.14 -10.64 3.87
CA PRO A 74 -15.51 -9.50 4.71
C PRO A 74 -14.88 -8.18 4.23
N ARG A 75 -15.54 -7.06 4.53
CA ARG A 75 -15.06 -5.70 4.22
C ARG A 75 -14.69 -4.98 5.52
N ALA A 76 -13.60 -4.22 5.48
CA ALA A 76 -13.08 -3.42 6.59
C ALA A 76 -13.81 -2.08 6.75
#